data_AF-A0A9E4L5D6-F1
#
_entry.id   AF-A0A9E4L5D6-F1
#
_cell.length_a   1.000
_cell.length_b   1.000
_cell.length_c   1.000
_cell.angle_alpha   90.00
_cell.angle_beta   90.00
_cell.angle_gamma   90.00
#
_symmetry.space_group_name_H-M   'P 1'
#
loop_
_entity.id
_entity.type
_entity.pdbx_description
1 polymer ?
#
loop_
_entity_poly.entity_id
_entity_poly.type
_entity_poly.pdbx_seq_one_letter_code
_entity_poly.pdbx_strand_id
1 'polypeptide(L)'
;MLIIARGLLPLLLLLGVVAGPLLANGAEDAMDCAALRLADLGGELFISVRHYPGVDPDDYETINERTRDGFIPIISESPGFVLYALANIQPDQLLAVNIFQSEDEMQASNEKAADFVRENLAPLLPEAPQVTAGDVTVLALPGHCDEDMQDEDGEAMADDDGDEDDEEAMADMQPLFLSFRHYTGFDQADVPTIAGLVAAEFVQVISDSEGFRLYLNLNVADEVYGAINVFTSEEEMTASNEKAADFVAEALAELLPEAPTITNGDVAIFHVGELEAALAMDAEEAADE
;
A
#
# COMPACT_ATOMS: atom_id res chain seq x y z
N MET A 1 -24.81 -67.57 36.07
CA MET A 1 -24.90 -68.66 35.07
C MET A 1 -24.33 -68.06 33.78
N LEU A 2 -23.02 -68.15 33.49
CA LEU A 2 -22.29 -69.28 32.85
C LEU A 2 -23.10 -69.81 31.63
N ILE A 3 -22.61 -70.00 30.40
CA ILE A 3 -21.25 -70.07 29.80
C ILE A 3 -21.45 -70.10 28.26
N ILE A 4 -20.74 -69.27 27.47
CA ILE A 4 -19.61 -69.59 26.56
C ILE A 4 -19.93 -70.50 25.36
N ALA A 5 -19.67 -69.99 24.14
CA ALA A 5 -18.70 -70.52 23.15
C ALA A 5 -19.00 -69.98 21.73
N ARG A 6 -18.08 -69.83 20.77
CA ARG A 6 -16.64 -69.54 20.67
C ARG A 6 -16.32 -69.59 19.15
N GLY A 7 -15.42 -68.74 18.65
CA GLY A 7 -14.77 -68.86 17.32
C GLY A 7 -14.33 -67.49 16.79
N LEU A 8 -13.18 -66.92 17.20
CA LEU A 8 -11.81 -67.03 16.62
C LEU A 8 -11.75 -67.01 15.07
N LEU A 9 -11.45 -65.89 14.39
CA LEU A 9 -10.16 -65.20 14.07
C LEU A 9 -9.44 -65.78 12.80
N PRO A 10 -8.53 -65.06 12.10
CA PRO A 10 -8.53 -63.74 11.44
C PRO A 10 -8.23 -63.82 9.91
N LEU A 11 -8.33 -62.70 9.17
CA LEU A 11 -7.32 -62.40 8.15
C LEU A 11 -7.16 -60.88 7.94
N LEU A 12 -5.93 -60.42 8.11
CA LEU A 12 -5.40 -59.10 7.77
C LEU A 12 -5.79 -58.67 6.35
N LEU A 13 -6.18 -57.40 6.19
CA LEU A 13 -5.87 -56.65 4.98
C LEU A 13 -5.30 -55.29 5.40
N LEU A 14 -4.07 -55.08 4.93
CA LEU A 14 -3.15 -54.01 5.27
C LEU A 14 -3.66 -52.63 4.85
N LEU A 15 -3.16 -51.64 5.60
CA LEU A 15 -3.03 -50.25 5.23
C LEU A 15 -2.61 -50.07 3.77
N GLY A 16 -3.27 -49.13 3.11
CA GLY A 16 -2.88 -48.59 1.82
C GLY A 16 -3.34 -47.15 1.65
N VAL A 17 -3.19 -46.31 2.68
CA VAL A 17 -3.08 -44.86 2.43
C VAL A 17 -1.62 -44.65 2.09
N VAL A 18 -1.34 -44.52 0.80
CA VAL A 18 -0.07 -44.01 0.33
C VAL A 18 -0.03 -42.54 0.76
N ALA A 19 0.60 -42.28 1.90
CA ALA A 19 1.21 -40.98 2.15
C ALA A 19 2.31 -40.84 1.10
N GLY A 20 1.95 -40.23 -0.04
CA GLY A 20 2.95 -39.68 -0.94
C GLY A 20 3.73 -38.62 -0.15
N PRO A 21 5.04 -38.47 -0.37
CA PRO A 21 5.75 -37.34 0.19
C PRO A 21 5.05 -36.10 -0.35
N LEU A 22 4.41 -35.35 0.56
CA LEU A 22 4.18 -33.94 0.34
C LEU A 22 5.58 -33.39 0.12
N LEU A 23 5.91 -33.10 -1.14
CA LEU A 23 7.10 -32.34 -1.48
C LEU A 23 6.86 -30.96 -0.84
N ALA A 24 7.32 -30.82 0.40
CA ALA A 24 7.74 -29.56 0.94
C ALA A 24 8.98 -29.18 0.13
N ASN A 25 8.75 -28.43 -0.95
CA ASN A 25 9.70 -27.65 -1.72
C ASN A 25 8.83 -26.86 -2.69
N GLY A 26 8.59 -25.58 -2.37
CA GLY A 26 7.72 -24.68 -3.15
C GLY A 26 6.78 -23.81 -2.32
N ALA A 27 6.77 -23.93 -0.99
CA ALA A 27 6.11 -22.95 -0.10
C ALA A 27 7.04 -21.79 0.28
N GLU A 28 8.35 -21.96 0.12
CA GLU A 28 9.34 -20.92 0.39
C GLU A 28 9.54 -20.03 -0.85
N ASP A 29 9.57 -20.61 -2.06
CA ASP A 29 9.72 -19.85 -3.33
C ASP A 29 8.46 -19.06 -3.74
N ALA A 30 7.27 -19.40 -3.22
CA ALA A 30 6.02 -18.70 -3.55
C ALA A 30 5.76 -17.47 -2.67
N MET A 31 6.55 -17.29 -1.62
CA MET A 31 6.43 -16.12 -0.73
C MET A 31 7.17 -14.90 -1.31
N ASP A 32 8.04 -15.10 -2.31
CA ASP A 32 8.91 -14.06 -2.88
C ASP A 32 8.18 -13.10 -3.84
N CYS A 33 7.21 -13.56 -4.64
CA CYS A 33 6.43 -12.69 -5.53
C CYS A 33 5.07 -12.27 -4.95
N ALA A 34 4.78 -12.58 -3.68
CA ALA A 34 3.51 -12.21 -3.07
C ALA A 34 3.49 -10.70 -2.75
N ALA A 35 2.37 -10.04 -3.01
CA ALA A 35 2.15 -8.66 -2.60
C ALA A 35 2.42 -8.50 -1.10
N LEU A 36 3.32 -7.59 -0.73
CA LEU A 36 3.66 -7.31 0.66
C LEU A 36 2.46 -6.66 1.36
N ARG A 37 2.01 -7.23 2.50
CA ARG A 37 0.81 -6.76 3.21
C ARG A 37 1.14 -6.18 4.58
N LEU A 38 0.27 -5.32 5.09
CA LEU A 38 0.38 -4.78 6.46
C LEU A 38 0.57 -5.87 7.52
N ALA A 39 -0.12 -7.00 7.40
CA ALA A 39 0.02 -8.12 8.34
C ALA A 39 1.43 -8.73 8.34
N ASP A 40 2.13 -8.66 7.21
CA ASP A 40 3.51 -9.12 7.06
C ASP A 40 4.50 -8.11 7.69
N LEU A 41 4.06 -6.85 7.86
CA LEU A 41 4.87 -5.78 8.45
C LEU A 41 4.88 -5.77 9.98
N GLY A 42 4.04 -6.57 10.63
CA GLY A 42 4.09 -6.77 12.09
C GLY A 42 3.77 -5.56 12.98
N GLY A 43 3.42 -4.39 12.41
CA GLY A 43 3.19 -3.14 13.15
C GLY A 43 1.98 -2.35 12.67
N GLU A 44 1.54 -1.39 13.49
CA GLU A 44 0.54 -0.38 13.12
C GLU A 44 1.20 0.70 12.25
N LEU A 45 0.49 1.18 11.23
CA LEU A 45 0.94 2.27 10.38
C LEU A 45 -0.05 3.43 10.49
N PHE A 46 0.48 4.63 10.58
CA PHE A 46 -0.28 5.87 10.74
C PHE A 46 -0.20 6.68 9.47
N ILE A 47 -1.31 7.31 9.10
CA ILE A 47 -1.43 8.07 7.87
C ILE A 47 -1.92 9.48 8.15
N SER A 48 -1.42 10.43 7.36
CA SER A 48 -2.05 11.73 7.19
C SER A 48 -2.41 11.92 5.71
N VAL A 49 -3.60 12.48 5.49
CA VAL A 49 -4.09 12.84 4.16
C VAL A 49 -4.42 14.32 4.17
N ARG A 50 -3.83 15.07 3.22
CA ARG A 50 -3.95 16.53 3.15
C ARG A 50 -4.55 16.94 1.81
N HIS A 51 -5.69 17.59 1.87
CA HIS A 51 -6.37 18.16 0.72
C HIS A 51 -6.07 19.65 0.65
N TYR A 52 -5.50 20.11 -0.45
CA TYR A 52 -5.27 21.54 -0.71
C TYR A 52 -6.23 21.99 -1.82
N PRO A 53 -7.36 22.63 -1.49
CA PRO A 53 -8.33 23.08 -2.48
C PRO A 53 -7.94 24.42 -3.11
N GLY A 54 -8.56 24.73 -4.25
CA GLY A 54 -8.45 26.01 -4.93
C GLY A 54 -7.10 26.24 -5.64
N VAL A 55 -6.34 25.18 -5.89
CA VAL A 55 -5.04 25.27 -6.58
C VAL A 55 -5.29 25.61 -8.05
N ASP A 56 -4.58 26.60 -8.58
CA ASP A 56 -4.61 26.90 -10.02
C ASP A 56 -3.92 25.76 -10.78
N PRO A 57 -4.56 25.13 -11.78
CA PRO A 57 -3.92 24.09 -12.58
C PRO A 57 -2.57 24.50 -13.19
N ASP A 58 -2.41 25.79 -13.51
CA ASP A 58 -1.16 26.32 -14.07
C ASP A 58 -0.01 26.32 -13.04
N ASP A 59 -0.32 26.23 -11.74
CA ASP A 59 0.66 26.21 -10.65
C ASP A 59 1.10 24.78 -10.26
N TYR A 60 0.42 23.72 -10.74
CA TYR A 60 0.71 22.33 -10.34
C TYR A 60 2.18 21.96 -10.52
N GLU A 61 2.75 22.22 -11.70
CA GLU A 61 4.15 21.85 -11.96
C GLU A 61 5.11 22.58 -11.01
N THR A 62 4.88 23.87 -10.76
CA THR A 62 5.71 24.66 -9.85
C THR A 62 5.61 24.12 -8.41
N ILE A 63 4.43 23.70 -7.97
CA ILE A 63 4.23 23.11 -6.64
C ILE A 63 4.93 21.74 -6.55
N ASN A 64 4.81 20.93 -7.60
CA ASN A 64 5.38 19.59 -7.67
C ASN A 64 6.91 19.65 -7.63
N GLU A 65 7.53 20.51 -8.45
CA GLU A 65 8.98 20.76 -8.42
C GLU A 65 9.47 21.20 -7.03
N ARG A 66 8.82 22.21 -6.44
CA ARG A 66 9.21 22.70 -5.10
C ARG A 66 9.07 21.62 -4.04
N THR A 67 8.00 20.83 -4.10
CA THR A 67 7.78 19.74 -3.14
C THR A 67 8.85 18.66 -3.31
N ARG A 68 9.14 18.27 -4.56
CA ARG A 68 10.16 17.27 -4.89
C ARG A 68 11.55 17.69 -4.41
N ASP A 69 11.95 18.92 -4.69
CA ASP A 69 13.31 19.38 -4.40
C ASP A 69 13.49 19.86 -2.95
N GLY A 70 12.41 20.32 -2.32
CA GLY A 70 12.44 20.95 -1.00
C GLY A 70 11.85 20.09 0.12
N PHE A 71 10.67 19.52 -0.08
CA PHE A 71 9.95 18.83 1.00
C PHE A 71 10.30 17.34 1.07
N ILE A 72 10.46 16.66 -0.06
CA ILE A 72 10.78 15.23 -0.08
C ILE A 72 12.04 14.91 0.72
N PRO A 73 13.17 15.62 0.56
CA PRO A 73 14.36 15.37 1.38
C PRO A 73 14.12 15.52 2.89
N ILE A 74 13.25 16.46 3.30
CA ILE A 74 12.93 16.70 4.72
C ILE A 74 12.07 15.56 5.27
N ILE A 75 11.07 15.13 4.51
CA ILE A 75 10.09 14.16 4.99
C ILE A 75 10.65 12.73 4.93
N SER A 76 11.48 12.41 3.93
CA SER A 76 12.06 11.07 3.78
C SER A 76 13.13 10.76 4.83
N GLU A 77 13.84 11.79 5.32
CA GLU A 77 14.80 11.65 6.43
C GLU A 77 14.12 11.64 7.82
N SER A 78 12.79 11.75 7.86
CA SER A 78 12.07 11.72 9.14
C SER A 78 12.02 10.30 9.70
N PRO A 79 12.24 10.12 11.03
CA PRO A 79 12.07 8.83 11.68
C PRO A 79 10.70 8.21 11.38
N GLY A 80 10.71 6.90 11.16
CA GLY A 80 9.52 6.11 10.86
C GLY A 80 8.84 6.44 9.53
N PHE A 81 9.48 7.18 8.61
CA PHE A 81 8.91 7.46 7.29
C PHE A 81 8.73 6.19 6.46
N VAL A 82 7.53 6.01 5.91
CA VAL A 82 7.20 4.83 5.08
C VAL A 82 6.89 5.22 3.63
N LEU A 83 6.03 6.22 3.43
CA LEU A 83 5.56 6.58 2.09
C LEU A 83 5.13 8.04 2.04
N TYR A 84 5.37 8.68 0.90
CA TYR A 84 4.78 9.95 0.50
C TYR A 84 4.26 9.86 -0.93
N ALA A 85 3.03 10.31 -1.16
CA ALA A 85 2.49 10.53 -2.48
C ALA A 85 1.87 11.94 -2.58
N LEU A 86 2.07 12.59 -3.73
CA LEU A 86 1.39 13.84 -4.09
C LEU A 86 0.68 13.64 -5.43
N ALA A 87 -0.62 13.92 -5.46
CA ALA A 87 -1.43 13.84 -6.67
C ALA A 87 -2.09 15.18 -7.00
N ASN A 88 -2.09 15.51 -8.29
CA ASN A 88 -2.85 16.60 -8.88
C ASN A 88 -4.28 16.10 -9.11
N ILE A 89 -5.21 16.55 -8.29
CA ILE A 89 -6.62 16.22 -8.39
C ILE A 89 -7.30 17.31 -9.20
N GLN A 90 -7.67 16.98 -10.43
CA GLN A 90 -8.34 17.92 -11.31
C GLN A 90 -9.80 18.20 -10.82
N PRO A 91 -10.29 19.44 -10.97
CA PRO A 91 -9.62 20.55 -11.63
C PRO A 91 -8.62 21.31 -10.74
N ASP A 92 -8.87 21.48 -9.44
CA ASP A 92 -8.28 22.57 -8.65
C ASP A 92 -7.81 22.13 -7.25
N GLN A 93 -7.25 20.93 -7.12
CA GLN A 93 -6.86 20.40 -5.82
C GLN A 93 -5.54 19.61 -5.86
N LEU A 94 -4.78 19.65 -4.76
CA LEU A 94 -3.72 18.67 -4.48
C LEU A 94 -4.14 17.72 -3.37
N LEU A 95 -3.74 16.45 -3.50
CA LEU A 95 -3.86 15.44 -2.47
C LEU A 95 -2.45 14.96 -2.08
N ALA A 96 -2.03 15.26 -0.86
CA ALA A 96 -0.80 14.70 -0.29
C ALA A 96 -1.16 13.59 0.70
N VAL A 97 -0.49 12.45 0.58
CA VAL A 97 -0.66 11.27 1.42
C VAL A 97 0.69 10.92 2.00
N ASN A 98 0.77 10.69 3.31
CA ASN A 98 2.01 10.29 3.94
C ASN A 98 1.81 9.31 5.10
N ILE A 99 2.67 8.30 5.16
CA ILE A 99 2.58 7.18 6.10
C ILE A 99 3.82 7.12 6.97
N PHE A 100 3.61 6.86 8.26
CA PHE A 100 4.64 6.68 9.28
C PHE A 100 4.36 5.46 10.16
N GLN A 101 5.37 5.03 10.90
CA GLN A 101 5.30 3.91 11.84
C GLN A 101 4.64 4.28 13.17
N SER A 102 4.70 5.54 13.58
CA SER A 102 4.06 6.01 14.81
C SER A 102 3.15 7.21 14.58
N GLU A 103 2.15 7.32 15.45
CA GLU A 103 1.23 8.45 15.45
C GLU A 103 1.96 9.77 15.69
N ASP A 104 2.92 9.80 16.61
CA ASP A 104 3.72 10.98 16.94
C ASP A 104 4.56 11.46 15.75
N GLU A 105 5.17 10.54 15.00
CA GLU A 105 5.94 10.89 13.78
C GLU A 105 5.03 11.39 12.67
N MET A 106 3.87 10.75 12.48
CA MET A 106 2.84 11.23 11.55
C MET A 106 2.36 12.64 11.92
N GLN A 107 2.11 12.91 13.21
CA GLN A 107 1.71 14.25 13.68
C GLN A 107 2.84 15.27 13.47
N ALA A 108 4.09 14.93 13.80
CA ALA A 108 5.25 15.79 13.54
C ALA A 108 5.44 16.08 12.05
N SER A 109 5.06 15.14 11.19
CA SER A 109 5.06 15.34 9.73
C SER A 109 4.10 16.45 9.28
N ASN A 110 2.97 16.65 10.00
CA ASN A 110 2.01 17.73 9.71
C ASN A 110 2.61 19.10 10.01
N GLU A 111 3.37 19.22 11.10
CA GLU A 111 4.07 20.46 11.45
C GLU A 111 5.12 20.81 10.38
N LYS A 112 5.94 19.82 9.97
CA LYS A 112 6.93 19.99 8.90
C LYS A 112 6.27 20.43 7.58
N ALA A 113 5.16 19.82 7.21
CA ALA A 113 4.41 20.19 6.01
C ALA A 113 3.86 21.63 6.11
N ALA A 114 3.28 22.00 7.24
CA ALA A 114 2.76 23.36 7.45
C ALA A 114 3.87 24.41 7.37
N ASP A 115 5.04 24.13 7.95
CA ASP A 115 6.21 25.00 7.87
C ASP A 115 6.72 25.14 6.44
N PHE A 116 6.85 24.02 5.72
CA PHE A 116 7.27 24.02 4.32
C PHE A 116 6.30 24.81 3.44
N VAL A 117 4.99 24.58 3.59
CA VAL A 117 3.95 25.29 2.85
C VAL A 117 4.04 26.80 3.10
N ARG A 118 4.12 27.21 4.37
CA ARG A 118 4.21 28.62 4.76
C ARG A 118 5.42 29.32 4.16
N GLU A 119 6.54 28.62 4.02
CA GLU A 119 7.81 29.19 3.54
C GLU A 119 7.94 29.16 2.01
N ASN A 120 7.40 28.13 1.36
CA ASN A 120 7.72 27.83 -0.03
C ASN A 120 6.51 27.84 -0.96
N LEU A 121 5.30 27.60 -0.46
CA LEU A 121 4.11 27.37 -1.30
C LEU A 121 2.93 28.30 -1.00
N ALA A 122 2.99 29.12 0.06
CA ALA A 122 1.87 29.96 0.49
C ALA A 122 1.20 30.83 -0.61
N PRO A 123 1.93 31.39 -1.60
CA PRO A 123 1.29 32.12 -2.71
C PRO A 123 0.52 31.25 -3.70
N LEU A 124 0.82 29.94 -3.75
CA LEU A 124 0.28 28.97 -4.71
C LEU A 124 -0.86 28.14 -4.11
N LEU A 125 -1.02 28.19 -2.78
CA LEU A 125 -2.03 27.45 -2.02
C LEU A 125 -2.97 28.47 -1.34
N PRO A 126 -4.07 28.87 -2.01
CA PRO A 126 -4.90 29.99 -1.55
C PRO A 126 -5.75 29.66 -0.32
N GLU A 127 -6.03 28.38 -0.10
CA GLU A 127 -6.80 27.88 1.03
C GLU A 127 -5.94 27.04 1.97
N ALA A 128 -6.35 26.98 3.25
CA ALA A 128 -5.69 26.12 4.21
C ALA A 128 -5.95 24.65 3.88
N PRO A 129 -4.98 23.75 4.07
CA PRO A 129 -5.21 22.33 3.87
C PRO A 129 -6.25 21.79 4.84
N GLN A 130 -7.07 20.87 4.34
CA GLN A 130 -7.87 19.99 5.18
C GLN A 130 -7.02 18.75 5.48
N VAL A 131 -6.67 18.55 6.74
CA VAL A 131 -5.79 17.47 7.19
C VAL A 131 -6.63 16.46 7.95
N THR A 132 -6.62 15.22 7.50
CA THR A 132 -7.18 14.07 8.21
C THR A 132 -6.06 13.12 8.57
N ALA A 133 -6.21 12.46 9.72
CA ALA A 133 -5.22 11.52 10.23
C ALA A 133 -5.88 10.30 10.84
N GLY A 134 -5.15 9.20 10.88
CA GLY A 134 -5.57 7.94 11.48
C GLY A 134 -4.64 6.82 11.08
N ASP A 135 -5.22 5.64 10.87
CA ASP A 135 -4.45 4.40 10.75
C ASP A 135 -4.65 3.76 9.38
N VAL A 136 -3.61 3.09 8.89
CA VAL A 136 -3.69 2.19 7.74
C VAL A 136 -4.18 0.85 8.26
N THR A 137 -5.38 0.43 7.83
CA THR A 137 -5.97 -0.86 8.22
C THR A 137 -5.55 -2.00 7.28
N VAL A 138 -5.22 -1.66 6.03
CA VAL A 138 -4.71 -2.58 5.02
C VAL A 138 -3.70 -1.84 4.15
N LEU A 139 -2.53 -2.43 3.95
CA LEU A 139 -1.54 -2.04 2.95
C LEU A 139 -1.35 -3.22 2.01
N ALA A 140 -1.26 -2.97 0.70
CA ALA A 140 -0.66 -3.91 -0.23
C ALA A 140 0.25 -3.18 -1.22
N LEU A 141 1.44 -3.73 -1.43
CA LEU A 141 2.41 -3.29 -2.44
C LEU A 141 2.66 -4.45 -3.43
N PRO A 142 3.15 -4.18 -4.65
CA PRO A 142 3.66 -5.24 -5.53
C PRO A 142 4.67 -6.11 -4.79
N GLY A 143 4.63 -7.43 -5.00
CA GLY A 143 5.68 -8.31 -4.50
C GLY A 143 7.02 -7.98 -5.18
N HIS A 144 8.14 -8.11 -4.47
CA HIS A 144 9.45 -7.91 -5.05
C HIS A 144 9.88 -9.23 -5.70
N CYS A 145 9.62 -9.39 -6.99
CA CYS A 145 10.33 -10.41 -7.74
C CYS A 145 11.74 -9.85 -8.02
N ASP A 146 12.76 -10.37 -7.34
CA ASP A 146 14.15 -10.23 -7.81
C ASP A 146 14.25 -10.92 -9.18
N GLU A 147 13.92 -10.21 -10.26
CA GLU A 147 14.00 -10.75 -11.62
C GLU A 147 15.47 -10.88 -12.10
N ASP A 148 16.46 -10.48 -11.30
CA ASP A 148 17.87 -10.36 -11.70
C ASP A 148 18.81 -11.49 -11.23
N MET A 149 18.31 -12.67 -10.84
CA MET A 149 19.18 -13.86 -10.59
C MET A 149 19.03 -14.99 -11.62
N GLN A 150 18.66 -14.65 -12.86
CA GLN A 150 18.87 -15.54 -14.01
C GLN A 150 20.09 -15.13 -14.83
N ASP A 151 21.27 -15.13 -14.19
CA ASP A 151 22.53 -15.37 -14.90
C ASP A 151 22.63 -16.88 -15.23
N GLU A 152 21.75 -17.36 -16.12
CA GLU A 152 22.07 -18.52 -16.95
C GLU A 152 23.05 -18.05 -18.03
N ASP A 153 24.31 -17.84 -17.61
CA ASP A 153 25.56 -17.93 -18.37
C ASP A 153 26.57 -16.98 -17.71
N GLY A 154 27.39 -17.52 -16.79
CA GLY A 154 28.45 -16.80 -16.09
C GLY A 154 29.57 -16.29 -17.02
N GLU A 155 29.28 -15.25 -17.79
CA GLU A 155 30.28 -14.44 -18.48
C GLU A 155 30.66 -13.26 -17.57
N ALA A 156 31.92 -13.26 -17.15
CA ALA A 156 32.49 -12.15 -16.39
C ALA A 156 32.37 -10.85 -17.20
N MET A 157 31.62 -9.88 -16.68
CA MET A 157 31.61 -8.49 -17.15
C MET A 157 33.05 -7.99 -17.26
N ALA A 158 33.47 -7.67 -18.48
CA ALA A 158 34.66 -6.88 -18.72
C ALA A 158 34.34 -5.43 -18.36
N ASP A 159 35.23 -4.79 -17.62
CA ASP A 159 35.17 -3.36 -17.31
C ASP A 159 35.05 -2.55 -18.62
N ASP A 160 33.86 -2.01 -18.89
CA ASP A 160 33.61 -1.05 -19.96
C ASP A 160 33.63 0.35 -19.36
N ASP A 161 34.79 1.00 -19.50
CA ASP A 161 34.98 2.42 -19.25
C ASP A 161 34.20 3.21 -20.32
N GLY A 162 32.96 3.59 -20.00
CA GLY A 162 32.09 4.40 -20.87
C GLY A 162 31.42 5.52 -20.10
N ASP A 163 32.14 6.64 -19.91
CA ASP A 163 31.53 7.96 -19.76
C ASP A 163 30.70 8.24 -21.03
N GLU A 164 29.38 8.43 -20.90
CA GLU A 164 28.55 9.36 -21.70
C GLU A 164 27.06 9.23 -21.27
N ASP A 165 26.44 10.39 -20.96
CA ASP A 165 24.99 10.68 -20.90
C ASP A 165 24.22 10.49 -19.57
N ASP A 166 24.59 11.25 -18.54
CA ASP A 166 23.77 11.51 -17.32
C ASP A 166 22.49 12.38 -17.59
N GLU A 167 22.12 12.66 -18.84
CA GLU A 167 20.91 13.44 -19.18
C GLU A 167 19.65 12.58 -19.46
N GLU A 168 19.77 11.24 -19.54
CA GLU A 168 18.64 10.33 -19.79
C GLU A 168 18.06 9.65 -18.52
N ALA A 169 18.62 9.87 -17.33
CA ALA A 169 18.17 9.20 -16.10
C ALA A 169 16.88 9.77 -15.48
N MET A 170 16.27 10.81 -16.06
CA MET A 170 15.07 11.49 -15.51
C MET A 170 13.77 11.14 -16.23
N ALA A 171 13.80 10.26 -17.25
CA ALA A 171 12.70 10.12 -18.22
C ALA A 171 11.74 8.94 -18.03
N ASP A 172 11.97 8.02 -17.07
CA ASP A 172 11.20 6.76 -16.98
C ASP A 172 10.44 6.54 -15.66
N MET A 173 9.99 7.61 -14.98
CA MET A 173 8.85 7.42 -14.08
C MET A 173 7.59 7.30 -14.95
N GLN A 174 7.19 6.05 -15.22
CA GLN A 174 5.90 5.75 -15.83
C GLN A 174 4.80 6.57 -15.12
N PRO A 175 3.85 7.16 -15.86
CA PRO A 175 2.81 7.98 -15.24
C PRO A 175 2.04 7.13 -14.23
N LEU A 176 1.78 7.70 -13.06
CA LEU A 176 1.03 7.06 -12.00
C LEU A 176 -0.29 7.78 -11.80
N PHE A 177 -1.34 7.01 -11.54
CA PHE A 177 -2.70 7.50 -11.38
C PHE A 177 -3.27 6.96 -10.08
N LEU A 178 -3.86 7.86 -9.30
CA LEU A 178 -4.41 7.54 -7.99
C LEU A 178 -5.93 7.68 -8.02
N SER A 179 -6.60 6.70 -7.41
CA SER A 179 -8.01 6.84 -7.02
C SER A 179 -8.15 6.77 -5.51
N PHE A 180 -8.85 7.75 -4.94
CA PHE A 180 -9.24 7.81 -3.54
C PHE A 180 -10.75 7.70 -3.40
N ARG A 181 -11.21 6.63 -2.77
CA ARG A 181 -12.61 6.34 -2.47
C ARG A 181 -12.89 6.67 -1.01
N HIS A 182 -13.82 7.60 -0.80
CA HIS A 182 -14.27 8.07 0.51
C HIS A 182 -15.62 7.45 0.84
N TYR A 183 -15.67 6.64 1.90
CA TYR A 183 -16.89 6.04 2.40
C TYR A 183 -17.33 6.77 3.68
N THR A 184 -18.63 7.09 3.74
CA THR A 184 -19.28 7.75 4.87
C THR A 184 -20.53 6.98 5.29
N GLY A 185 -21.11 7.34 6.42
CA GLY A 185 -22.39 6.76 6.87
C GLY A 185 -22.29 5.30 7.30
N PHE A 186 -21.12 4.86 7.75
CA PHE A 186 -20.86 3.52 8.29
C PHE A 186 -20.69 3.55 9.82
N ASP A 187 -20.77 2.38 10.47
CA ASP A 187 -20.48 2.25 11.90
C ASP A 187 -18.97 2.04 12.11
N GLN A 188 -18.33 2.90 12.91
CA GLN A 188 -16.92 2.77 13.26
C GLN A 188 -16.57 1.43 13.94
N ALA A 189 -17.54 0.79 14.60
CA ALA A 189 -17.36 -0.54 15.17
C ALA A 189 -17.15 -1.64 14.11
N ASP A 190 -17.56 -1.39 12.86
CA ASP A 190 -17.44 -2.35 11.76
C ASP A 190 -16.08 -2.30 11.06
N VAL A 191 -15.25 -1.28 11.32
CA VAL A 191 -13.93 -1.11 10.66
C VAL A 191 -13.06 -2.38 10.70
N PRO A 192 -12.90 -3.09 11.84
CA PRO A 192 -12.12 -4.34 11.85
C PRO A 192 -12.71 -5.43 10.95
N THR A 193 -14.05 -5.51 10.85
CA THR A 193 -14.73 -6.47 9.97
C THR A 193 -14.54 -6.10 8.50
N ILE A 194 -14.69 -4.82 8.15
CA ILE A 194 -14.51 -4.32 6.79
C ILE A 194 -13.05 -4.54 6.36
N ALA A 195 -12.08 -4.15 7.19
CA ALA A 195 -10.65 -4.35 6.92
C ALA A 195 -10.30 -5.84 6.74
N GLY A 196 -10.87 -6.71 7.57
CA GLY A 196 -10.69 -8.17 7.44
C GLY A 196 -11.21 -8.73 6.11
N LEU A 197 -12.40 -8.30 5.66
CA LEU A 197 -12.97 -8.71 4.37
C LEU A 197 -12.15 -8.14 3.20
N VAL A 198 -11.75 -6.87 3.26
CA VAL A 198 -10.89 -6.24 2.25
C VAL A 198 -9.57 -7.00 2.12
N ALA A 199 -8.89 -7.27 3.23
CA ALA A 199 -7.62 -7.98 3.25
C ALA A 199 -7.74 -9.42 2.71
N ALA A 200 -8.82 -10.13 3.06
CA ALA A 200 -9.01 -11.53 2.70
C ALA A 200 -9.49 -11.72 1.25
N GLU A 201 -10.33 -10.83 0.74
CA GLU A 201 -11.06 -11.06 -0.52
C GLU A 201 -10.73 -10.05 -1.62
N PHE A 202 -10.44 -8.79 -1.26
CA PHE A 202 -10.24 -7.73 -2.26
C PHE A 202 -8.76 -7.48 -2.59
N VAL A 203 -7.87 -7.58 -1.61
CA VAL A 203 -6.42 -7.30 -1.83
C VAL A 203 -5.85 -8.17 -2.94
N GLN A 204 -6.20 -9.45 -3.01
CA GLN A 204 -5.72 -10.32 -4.09
C GLN A 204 -6.24 -9.88 -5.46
N VAL A 205 -7.53 -9.53 -5.55
CA VAL A 205 -8.15 -9.07 -6.80
C VAL A 205 -7.47 -7.80 -7.33
N ILE A 206 -7.15 -6.88 -6.42
CA ILE A 206 -6.54 -5.61 -6.81
C ILE A 206 -5.04 -5.76 -7.10
N SER A 207 -4.32 -6.58 -6.33
CA SER A 207 -2.88 -6.80 -6.52
C SER A 207 -2.55 -7.54 -7.81
N ASP A 208 -3.44 -8.43 -8.26
CA ASP A 208 -3.28 -9.19 -9.50
C ASP A 208 -3.66 -8.37 -10.75
N SER A 209 -4.06 -7.10 -10.56
CA SER A 209 -4.41 -6.23 -11.66
C SER A 209 -3.15 -5.67 -12.34
N GLU A 210 -3.17 -5.62 -13.67
CA GLU A 210 -2.11 -4.97 -14.44
C GLU A 210 -1.90 -3.52 -13.98
N GLY A 211 -0.63 -3.13 -13.92
CA GLY A 211 -0.25 -1.78 -13.53
C GLY A 211 -0.39 -1.45 -12.04
N PHE A 212 -0.77 -2.40 -11.18
CA PHE A 212 -0.87 -2.17 -9.73
C PHE A 212 0.44 -1.65 -9.12
N ARG A 213 0.33 -0.67 -8.22
CA ARG A 213 1.49 -0.07 -7.50
C ARG A 213 1.28 0.09 -6.00
N LEU A 214 0.06 0.32 -5.55
CA LEU A 214 -0.25 0.50 -4.14
C LEU A 214 -1.74 0.29 -3.91
N TYR A 215 -2.08 -0.37 -2.80
CA TYR A 215 -3.39 -0.36 -2.18
C TYR A 215 -3.25 0.07 -0.73
N LEU A 216 -4.09 1.00 -0.31
CA LEU A 216 -4.26 1.40 1.07
C LEU A 216 -5.73 1.36 1.42
N ASN A 217 -6.02 0.84 2.61
CA ASN A 217 -7.27 1.04 3.29
C ASN A 217 -7.03 1.79 4.60
N LEU A 218 -7.86 2.79 4.87
CA LEU A 218 -7.61 3.84 5.85
C LEU A 218 -8.81 3.98 6.78
N ASN A 219 -8.53 4.11 8.07
CA ASN A 219 -9.50 4.59 9.06
C ASN A 219 -9.02 5.93 9.60
N VAL A 220 -9.63 7.03 9.13
CA VAL A 220 -9.26 8.38 9.59
C VAL A 220 -10.35 8.96 10.49
N ALA A 221 -9.94 9.68 11.53
CA ALA A 221 -10.72 9.98 12.73
C ALA A 221 -12.01 10.84 12.53
N ASP A 222 -12.33 11.26 11.31
CA ASP A 222 -13.45 12.16 10.96
C ASP A 222 -14.59 11.45 10.19
N GLU A 223 -14.97 10.24 10.60
CA GLU A 223 -16.05 9.43 9.95
C GLU A 223 -15.77 9.07 8.48
N VAL A 224 -14.51 9.07 8.06
CA VAL A 224 -14.12 8.68 6.71
C VAL A 224 -13.36 7.36 6.77
N TYR A 225 -13.95 6.34 6.16
CA TYR A 225 -13.22 5.13 5.77
C TYR A 225 -12.74 5.33 4.34
N GLY A 226 -11.45 5.13 4.11
CA GLY A 226 -10.79 5.49 2.86
C GLY A 226 -10.20 4.29 2.15
N ALA A 227 -10.18 4.31 0.82
CA ALA A 227 -9.32 3.42 0.05
C ALA A 227 -8.56 4.20 -1.02
N ILE A 228 -7.24 4.13 -0.99
CA ILE A 228 -6.36 4.73 -2.00
C ILE A 228 -5.71 3.61 -2.80
N ASN A 229 -5.70 3.73 -4.12
CA ASN A 229 -4.89 2.84 -4.96
C ASN A 229 -4.20 3.60 -6.06
N VAL A 230 -3.04 3.10 -6.43
CA VAL A 230 -2.17 3.69 -7.45
C VAL A 230 -1.92 2.67 -8.55
N PHE A 231 -2.04 3.12 -9.80
CA PHE A 231 -1.83 2.34 -11.02
C PHE A 231 -0.95 3.08 -12.02
N THR A 232 -0.42 2.36 -13.01
CA THR A 232 0.39 2.94 -14.11
C THR A 232 -0.41 3.56 -15.25
N SER A 233 -1.73 3.43 -15.23
CA SER A 233 -2.59 4.07 -16.22
C SER A 233 -3.93 4.50 -15.63
N GLU A 234 -4.51 5.54 -16.22
CA GLU A 234 -5.87 6.00 -15.89
C GLU A 234 -6.92 4.91 -16.18
N GLU A 235 -6.71 4.10 -17.22
CA GLU A 235 -7.60 2.99 -17.58
C GLU A 235 -7.62 1.93 -16.49
N GLU A 236 -6.45 1.47 -16.02
CA GLU A 236 -6.34 0.49 -14.94
C GLU A 236 -6.88 1.03 -13.62
N MET A 237 -6.55 2.28 -13.28
CA MET A 237 -7.09 2.97 -12.11
C MET A 237 -8.62 3.05 -12.17
N THR A 238 -9.20 3.35 -13.34
CA THR A 238 -10.66 3.42 -13.52
C THR A 238 -11.28 2.03 -13.43
N ALA A 239 -10.70 1.01 -14.06
CA ALA A 239 -11.15 -0.38 -13.94
C ALA A 239 -11.09 -0.88 -12.49
N SER A 240 -10.13 -0.39 -11.70
CA SER A 240 -10.03 -0.66 -10.26
C SER A 240 -11.26 -0.17 -9.47
N ASN A 241 -11.88 0.93 -9.91
CA ASN A 241 -13.09 1.47 -9.27
C ASN A 241 -14.31 0.59 -9.52
N GLU A 242 -14.42 0.00 -10.72
CA GLU A 242 -15.49 -0.95 -11.03
C GLU A 242 -15.36 -2.22 -10.19
N LYS A 243 -14.14 -2.79 -10.10
CA LYS A 243 -13.85 -3.94 -9.22
C LYS A 243 -14.20 -3.66 -7.76
N ALA A 244 -13.85 -2.47 -7.27
CA ALA A 244 -14.18 -2.06 -5.90
C ALA A 244 -15.68 -1.89 -5.69
N ALA A 245 -16.41 -1.35 -6.67
CA ALA A 245 -17.86 -1.20 -6.60
C ALA A 245 -18.57 -2.56 -6.55
N ASP A 246 -18.14 -3.52 -7.37
CA ASP A 246 -18.66 -4.89 -7.36
C ASP A 246 -18.40 -5.57 -6.01
N PHE A 247 -17.16 -5.49 -5.50
CA PHE A 247 -16.81 -6.05 -4.19
C PHE A 247 -17.63 -5.42 -3.06
N VAL A 248 -17.79 -4.10 -3.04
CA VAL A 248 -18.60 -3.42 -2.01
C VAL A 248 -20.06 -3.87 -2.09
N ALA A 249 -20.63 -3.97 -3.30
CA ALA A 249 -22.01 -4.41 -3.49
C ALA A 249 -22.25 -5.87 -3.04
N GLU A 250 -21.26 -6.74 -3.21
CA GLU A 250 -21.38 -8.16 -2.89
C GLU A 250 -21.04 -8.49 -1.42
N ALA A 251 -19.97 -7.90 -0.89
CA ALA A 251 -19.40 -8.29 0.40
C ALA A 251 -19.62 -7.26 1.51
N LEU A 252 -19.79 -5.97 1.18
CA LEU A 252 -19.80 -4.88 2.16
C LEU A 252 -21.08 -4.04 2.17
N ALA A 253 -22.11 -4.38 1.40
CA ALA A 253 -23.28 -3.53 1.23
C ALA A 253 -24.05 -3.21 2.53
N GLU A 254 -24.00 -4.10 3.53
CA GLU A 254 -24.60 -3.86 4.85
C GLU A 254 -23.71 -2.99 5.75
N LEU A 255 -22.39 -3.02 5.54
CA LEU A 255 -21.39 -2.31 6.35
C LEU A 255 -21.07 -0.91 5.79
N LEU A 256 -21.10 -0.78 4.46
CA LEU A 256 -20.87 0.45 3.69
C LEU A 256 -22.12 0.76 2.86
N PRO A 257 -23.19 1.30 3.47
CA PRO A 257 -24.50 1.45 2.83
C PRO A 257 -24.55 2.58 1.79
N GLU A 258 -23.63 3.55 1.87
CA GLU A 258 -23.56 4.68 0.96
C GLU A 258 -22.48 4.45 -0.11
N ALA A 259 -22.76 4.91 -1.33
CA ALA A 259 -21.76 4.87 -2.40
C ALA A 259 -20.61 5.82 -2.06
N PRO A 260 -19.35 5.43 -2.33
CA PRO A 260 -18.22 6.28 -2.03
C PRO A 260 -18.20 7.51 -2.94
N THR A 261 -17.66 8.61 -2.42
CA THR A 261 -17.18 9.70 -3.27
C THR A 261 -15.80 9.30 -3.81
N ILE A 262 -15.64 9.36 -5.13
CA ILE A 262 -14.40 8.96 -5.81
C ILE A 262 -13.68 10.20 -6.31
N THR A 263 -12.40 10.29 -5.97
CA THR A 263 -11.48 11.33 -6.42
C THR A 263 -10.33 10.68 -7.17
N ASN A 264 -10.07 11.12 -8.40
CA ASN A 264 -8.97 10.60 -9.21
C ASN A 264 -7.97 11.72 -9.53
N GLY A 265 -6.71 11.37 -9.73
CA GLY A 265 -5.72 12.32 -10.19
C GLY A 265 -4.39 11.71 -10.59
N ASP A 266 -3.58 12.55 -11.22
CA ASP A 266 -2.24 12.21 -11.69
C ASP A 266 -1.27 12.31 -10.51
N VAL A 267 -0.50 11.27 -10.25
CA VAL A 267 0.48 11.24 -9.17
C VAL A 267 1.77 11.90 -9.66
N ALA A 268 2.08 13.06 -9.10
CA ALA A 268 3.25 13.87 -9.44
C ALA A 268 4.51 13.46 -8.66
N ILE A 269 4.32 12.91 -7.45
CA ILE A 269 5.40 12.40 -6.61
C ILE A 269 4.93 11.10 -5.98
N PHE A 270 5.74 10.06 -6.09
CA PHE A 270 5.57 8.80 -5.39
C PHE A 270 6.92 8.39 -4.80
N HIS A 271 7.03 8.41 -3.48
CA HIS A 271 8.27 8.16 -2.77
C HIS A 271 8.00 7.15 -1.65
N VAL A 272 8.70 6.03 -1.69
CA VAL A 272 8.59 4.96 -0.69
C VAL A 272 9.93 4.90 0.04
N GLY A 273 9.89 4.89 1.38
CA GLY A 273 11.07 4.68 2.21
C GLY A 273 11.54 3.23 2.18
N GLU A 274 12.63 2.93 2.88
CA GLU A 274 13.07 1.54 3.06
C GLU A 274 12.08 0.80 3.96
N LEU A 275 11.10 0.13 3.35
CA LEU A 275 10.12 -0.68 4.07
C LEU A 275 10.79 -1.82 4.86
N GLU A 276 11.96 -2.31 4.45
CA GLU A 276 12.71 -3.37 5.15
C GLU A 276 13.49 -2.85 6.37
N ALA A 277 14.12 -1.68 6.29
CA ALA A 277 14.77 -1.05 7.44
C ALA A 277 13.73 -0.65 8.50
N ALA A 278 12.54 -0.26 8.04
CA ALA A 278 11.36 -0.02 8.85
C ALA A 278 10.95 -1.25 9.70
N LEU A 279 11.18 -2.48 9.23
CA LEU A 279 10.81 -3.73 9.94
C LEU A 279 11.85 -4.19 10.95
N ALA A 280 13.10 -3.75 10.82
CA ALA A 280 14.20 -4.26 11.64
C ALA A 280 14.24 -3.66 13.06
N MET A 281 13.64 -2.49 13.28
CA MET A 281 13.73 -1.79 14.58
C MET A 281 12.84 -2.41 15.67
N ASP A 282 11.65 -2.91 15.33
CA ASP A 282 10.76 -3.57 16.30
C ASP A 282 11.21 -4.99 16.69
N ALA A 283 11.98 -5.66 15.84
CA ALA A 283 12.54 -6.97 16.16
C ALA A 283 13.66 -6.90 17.22
N GLU A 284 14.34 -5.76 17.34
CA GLU A 284 15.42 -5.56 18.32
C GLU A 284 14.86 -5.10 19.69
N GLU A 285 13.79 -4.30 19.72
CA GLU A 285 13.17 -3.83 20.98
C GLU A 285 12.35 -4.94 21.69
N ALA A 286 11.78 -5.90 20.94
CA ALA A 286 11.11 -7.07 21.51
C ALA A 286 12.06 -8.18 22.01
N ALA A 287 13.36 -8.08 21.71
CA ALA A 287 14.37 -9.07 22.12
C ALA A 287 15.07 -8.73 23.44
N ASP A 288 14.87 -7.51 23.97
CA ASP A 288 15.54 -6.99 25.17
C ASP A 288 14.62 -6.83 26.41
N GLU A 289 13.37 -7.34 26.37
CA GLU A 289 12.47 -7.47 27.54
C GLU A 289 12.38 -8.89 28.15
#